data_AF-A0A9W8EG67-F1
#
_entry.id   AF-A0A9W8EG67-F1
#
_cell.length_a   1.000
_cell.length_b   1.000
_cell.length_c   1.000
_cell.angle_alpha   90.00
_cell.angle_beta   90.00
_cell.angle_gamma   90.00
#
_symmetry.space_group_name_H-M   'P 1'
#
loop_
_entity.id
_entity.type
_entity.pdbx_description
1 polymer ?
#
loop_
_entity_poly.entity_id
_entity_poly.type
_entity_poly.pdbx_seq_one_letter_code
_entity_poly.pdbx_strand_id
1 'polypeptide(L)'
;LVIWLPALCRKMGVPYCIVKSKARLGTVVHQKTATALALTGVKAEDKQALSALVSAVNANFTEKSDEIRRTWGGGVMGSKAQAKVAKRDSAAARLAGKTKSA
;
A
#
# COMPACT_ATOMS: atom_id res chain seq x y z
N LEU A 1 17.37 1.40 -2.64
CA LEU A 1 17.73 -0.04 -2.57
C LEU A 1 16.59 -0.97 -3.00
N VAL A 2 15.38 -0.88 -2.45
CA VAL A 2 14.35 -1.95 -2.56
C VAL A 2 13.33 -1.77 -3.71
N ILE A 3 13.56 -0.86 -4.65
CA ILE A 3 12.57 -0.52 -5.70
C ILE A 3 12.35 -1.68 -6.69
N TRP A 4 13.40 -2.45 -6.99
CA TRP A 4 13.33 -3.55 -7.96
C TRP A 4 12.70 -4.84 -7.39
N LEU A 5 12.62 -4.97 -6.07
CA LEU A 5 12.20 -6.22 -5.40
C LEU A 5 10.78 -6.67 -5.81
N PRO A 6 9.74 -5.80 -5.76
CA PRO A 6 8.39 -6.19 -6.16
C PRO A 6 8.32 -6.68 -7.61
N ALA A 7 9.10 -6.07 -8.51
CA ALA A 7 9.16 -6.47 -9.91
C ALA A 7 9.82 -7.84 -10.09
N LEU A 8 10.90 -8.12 -9.36
CA LEU A 8 11.55 -9.44 -9.40
C LEU A 8 10.64 -10.52 -8.81
N CYS A 9 10.08 -10.30 -7.60
CA CYS A 9 9.23 -11.27 -6.93
C CYS A 9 8.04 -11.67 -7.80
N ARG A 10 7.42 -10.71 -8.49
CA ARG A 10 6.35 -11.01 -9.46
C ARG A 10 6.83 -11.83 -10.65
N LYS A 11 7.98 -11.47 -11.26
CA LYS A 11 8.53 -12.20 -12.42
C LYS A 11 8.85 -13.65 -12.07
N MET A 12 9.30 -13.90 -10.84
CA MET A 12 9.65 -15.22 -10.33
C MET A 12 8.49 -15.96 -9.66
N GLY A 13 7.28 -15.37 -9.61
CA GLY A 13 6.11 -15.99 -8.98
C GLY A 13 6.22 -16.14 -7.45
N VAL A 14 7.08 -15.35 -6.80
CA VAL A 14 7.29 -15.41 -5.35
C VAL A 14 6.33 -14.45 -4.64
N PRO A 15 5.49 -14.92 -3.69
CA PRO A 15 4.63 -14.07 -2.88
C PRO A 15 5.44 -13.04 -2.09
N TYR A 16 5.09 -11.76 -2.19
CA TYR A 16 5.80 -10.67 -1.50
C TYR A 16 4.83 -9.73 -0.80
N CYS A 17 5.28 -9.14 0.31
CA CYS A 17 4.54 -8.11 1.03
C CYS A 17 5.45 -6.93 1.39
N ILE A 18 4.88 -5.73 1.43
CA ILE A 18 5.58 -4.53 1.89
C ILE A 18 5.11 -4.20 3.30
N VAL A 19 6.03 -4.25 4.27
CA VAL A 19 5.77 -3.96 5.67
C VAL A 19 6.23 -2.54 6.02
N LYS A 20 5.47 -1.84 6.87
CA LYS A 20 5.65 -0.40 7.13
C LYS A 20 7.01 0.01 7.73
N SER A 21 7.71 -0.86 8.44
CA SER A 21 8.92 -0.47 9.20
C SER A 21 10.08 -1.44 9.02
N LYS A 22 11.23 -0.91 8.58
CA LYS A 22 12.51 -1.63 8.49
C LYS A 22 13.07 -2.04 9.86
N ALA A 23 12.71 -1.32 10.92
CA ALA A 23 13.14 -1.64 12.29
C ALA A 23 12.42 -2.90 12.79
N ARG A 24 11.11 -3.03 12.49
CA ARG A 24 10.33 -4.22 12.82
C ARG A 24 10.82 -5.48 12.09
N LEU A 25 11.34 -5.32 10.88
CA LEU A 25 12.01 -6.44 10.18
C LEU A 25 13.34 -6.77 10.87
N GLY A 26 14.10 -5.74 11.28
CA GLY A 26 15.35 -5.92 12.03
C GLY A 26 15.17 -6.70 13.33
N THR A 27 14.10 -6.44 14.09
CA THR A 27 13.84 -7.14 15.36
C THR A 27 13.67 -8.64 15.21
N VAL A 28 13.18 -9.13 14.06
CA VAL A 28 13.01 -10.58 13.79
C VAL A 28 14.35 -11.29 13.68
N VAL A 29 15.38 -10.60 13.18
CA VAL A 29 16.73 -11.13 12.96
C VAL A 29 17.74 -10.61 13.99
N HIS A 30 17.27 -9.97 15.06
CA HIS A 30 18.09 -9.35 16.11
C HIS A 30 19.09 -8.30 15.57
N GLN A 31 18.69 -7.55 14.55
CA GLN A 31 19.47 -6.45 13.96
C GLN A 31 18.75 -5.11 14.15
N LYS A 32 19.51 -4.00 14.10
CA LYS A 32 18.92 -2.65 14.19
C LYS A 32 17.94 -2.36 13.05
N THR A 33 18.25 -2.83 11.84
CA THR A 33 17.40 -2.65 10.66
C THR A 33 17.60 -3.79 9.66
N ALA A 34 16.52 -4.22 9.01
CA ALA A 34 16.57 -5.11 7.84
C ALA A 34 15.70 -4.53 6.71
N THR A 35 16.18 -4.63 5.47
CA THR A 35 15.49 -4.08 4.27
C THR A 35 14.55 -5.09 3.63
N ALA A 36 14.90 -6.37 3.64
CA ALA A 36 14.09 -7.47 3.14
C ALA A 36 14.39 -8.75 3.96
N LEU A 37 13.39 -9.62 4.08
CA LEU A 37 13.50 -10.93 4.70
C LEU A 37 12.83 -11.96 3.78
N ALA A 38 13.39 -13.18 3.75
CA ALA A 38 12.85 -14.29 2.98
C ALA A 38 12.75 -15.53 3.87
N LEU A 39 11.61 -16.19 3.82
CA LEU A 39 11.40 -17.50 4.45
C LEU A 39 11.73 -18.57 3.42
N THR A 40 12.79 -19.34 3.63
CA THR A 40 13.23 -20.41 2.71
C THR A 40 12.69 -21.78 3.11
N GLY A 41 12.38 -21.98 4.39
CA GLY A 41 11.83 -23.21 4.92
C GLY A 41 11.01 -22.97 6.19
N VAL A 42 10.00 -23.81 6.39
CA VAL A 42 9.16 -23.80 7.59
C VAL A 42 9.01 -25.21 8.14
N LYS A 43 8.87 -25.31 9.46
CA LYS A 43 8.54 -26.57 10.13
C LYS A 43 7.16 -27.06 9.69
N ALA A 44 6.92 -28.36 9.79
CA ALA A 44 5.65 -28.95 9.36
C ALA A 44 4.43 -28.36 10.10
N GLU A 45 4.60 -28.05 11.39
CA GLU A 45 3.58 -27.46 12.26
C GLU A 45 3.12 -26.08 11.77
N ASP A 46 4.02 -25.27 11.21
CA ASP A 46 3.75 -23.89 10.80
C ASP A 46 3.26 -23.76 9.35
N LYS A 47 3.21 -24.86 8.58
CA LYS A 47 2.85 -24.84 7.15
C LYS A 47 1.46 -24.27 6.91
N GLN A 48 0.50 -24.59 7.76
CA GLN A 48 -0.88 -24.12 7.61
C GLN A 48 -0.99 -22.61 7.86
N ALA A 49 -0.29 -22.11 8.89
CA ALA A 49 -0.23 -20.68 9.18
C ALA A 49 0.44 -19.90 8.04
N LEU A 50 1.53 -20.44 7.47
CA LEU A 50 2.18 -19.84 6.30
C LEU A 50 1.25 -19.81 5.08
N SER A 51 0.49 -20.88 4.82
CA SER A 51 -0.45 -20.94 3.69
C SER A 51 -1.54 -19.88 3.78
N ALA A 52 -2.10 -19.67 4.97
CA ALA A 52 -3.07 -18.60 5.21
C ALA A 52 -2.45 -17.21 4.97
N LEU A 53 -1.22 -17.00 5.44
CA LEU A 53 -0.49 -15.74 5.23
C LEU A 53 -0.22 -15.47 3.74
N VAL A 54 0.26 -16.48 3.00
CA VAL A 54 0.53 -16.39 1.55
C VAL A 54 -0.73 -16.02 0.79
N SER A 55 -1.87 -16.61 1.15
CA SER A 55 -3.17 -16.31 0.52
C SER A 55 -3.57 -14.84 0.73
N ALA A 56 -3.46 -14.35 1.96
CA ALA A 56 -3.72 -12.94 2.27
C ALA A 56 -2.75 -11.98 1.56
N VAL A 57 -1.48 -12.36 1.41
CA VAL A 57 -0.46 -11.54 0.76
C VAL A 57 -0.70 -11.46 -0.76
N ASN A 58 -1.01 -12.57 -1.41
CA ASN A 58 -1.23 -12.61 -2.86
C ASN A 58 -2.42 -11.75 -3.28
N ALA A 59 -3.52 -11.82 -2.53
CA ALA A 59 -4.71 -11.00 -2.76
C ALA A 59 -4.45 -9.48 -2.64
N ASN A 60 -3.42 -9.09 -1.90
CA ASN A 60 -3.13 -7.67 -1.65
C ASN A 60 -2.00 -7.11 -2.52
N PHE A 61 -1.01 -7.91 -2.89
CA PHE A 61 0.20 -7.42 -3.59
C PHE A 61 0.38 -8.03 -4.97
N THR A 62 0.35 -9.37 -5.08
CA THR A 62 0.65 -10.07 -6.33
C THR A 62 -0.44 -9.82 -7.38
N GLU A 63 -1.71 -10.03 -7.00
CA GLU A 63 -2.86 -9.86 -7.89
C GLU A 63 -3.08 -8.38 -8.26
N LYS A 64 -2.92 -7.48 -7.29
CA LYS A 64 -3.07 -6.02 -7.46
C LYS A 64 -1.81 -5.34 -8.03
N SER A 65 -0.78 -6.10 -8.40
CA SER A 65 0.51 -5.53 -8.83
C SER A 65 0.37 -4.61 -10.04
N ASP A 66 -0.59 -4.89 -10.91
CA ASP A 66 -0.85 -4.12 -12.12
C ASP A 66 -1.59 -2.80 -11.85
N GLU A 67 -2.46 -2.77 -10.84
CA GLU A 67 -3.12 -1.57 -10.35
C GLU A 67 -2.11 -0.69 -9.62
N ILE A 68 -1.29 -1.28 -8.75
CA ILE A 68 -0.26 -0.59 -7.96
C ILE A 68 0.74 0.13 -8.87
N ARG A 69 1.14 -0.47 -10.00
CA ARG A 69 2.05 0.15 -10.96
C ARG A 69 1.43 1.30 -11.76
N ARG A 70 0.13 1.22 -12.05
CA ARG A 70 -0.59 2.22 -12.85
C ARG A 70 -1.12 3.38 -12.01
N THR A 71 -1.30 3.16 -10.72
CA THR A 71 -1.79 4.18 -9.78
C THR A 71 -0.64 5.11 -9.40
N TRP A 72 -0.71 6.36 -9.86
CA TRP A 72 0.21 7.40 -9.42
C TRP A 72 -0.27 7.97 -8.08
N GLY A 73 0.59 7.90 -7.07
CA GLY A 73 0.36 8.55 -5.78
C GLY A 73 0.70 10.05 -5.82
N GLY A 74 0.31 10.76 -4.78
CA GLY A 74 0.56 12.20 -4.65
C GLY A 74 -0.70 13.04 -4.90
N GLY A 75 -0.53 14.35 -5.06
CA GLY A 75 -1.65 15.27 -5.32
C GLY A 75 -2.57 15.55 -4.13
N VAL A 76 -2.25 15.04 -2.92
CA VAL A 76 -3.03 15.32 -1.72
C VAL A 76 -2.69 16.74 -1.23
N MET A 77 -3.64 17.66 -1.42
CA MET A 77 -3.53 19.04 -0.91
C MET A 77 -3.46 19.06 0.63
N GLY A 78 -2.75 20.05 1.19
CA GLY A 78 -2.73 20.26 2.64
C GLY A 78 -4.11 20.67 3.19
N SER A 79 -4.35 20.40 4.47
CA SER A 79 -5.63 20.63 5.14
C SER A 79 -6.18 22.05 4.98
N LYS A 80 -5.32 23.08 5.08
CA LYS A 80 -5.70 24.49 4.88
C LYS A 80 -6.18 24.77 3.45
N ALA A 81 -5.53 24.17 2.46
CA ALA A 81 -5.91 24.33 1.05
C ALA A 81 -7.23 23.60 0.75
N GLN A 82 -7.39 22.37 1.25
CA GLN A 82 -8.64 21.61 1.14
C GLN A 82 -9.83 22.36 1.76
N ALA A 83 -9.67 22.94 2.95
CA ALA A 83 -10.72 23.74 3.59
C ALA A 83 -11.12 24.99 2.77
N LYS A 84 -10.14 25.66 2.15
CA LYS A 84 -10.39 26.81 1.27
C LYS A 84 -11.16 26.40 0.01
N VAL A 85 -10.79 25.28 -0.60
CA VAL A 85 -11.49 24.72 -1.78
C VAL A 85 -12.91 24.32 -1.39
N ALA A 86 -13.10 23.57 -0.31
CA ALA A 86 -14.43 23.17 0.18
C ALA A 86 -15.34 24.38 0.48
N LYS A 87 -14.80 25.46 1.06
CA LYS A 87 -15.55 26.70 1.28
C LYS A 87 -15.94 27.40 -0.03
N ARG A 88 -15.08 27.35 -1.05
CA ARG A 88 -15.39 27.89 -2.40
C ARG A 88 -16.44 27.03 -3.10
N ASP A 89 -16.32 25.71 -3.04
CA ASP A 89 -17.23 24.78 -3.69
C ASP A 89 -18.63 24.85 -3.07
N SER A 90 -18.72 24.93 -1.73
CA SER A 90 -19.99 25.13 -1.03
C SER A 90 -20.63 26.48 -1.33
N ALA A 91 -19.83 27.55 -1.45
CA ALA A 91 -20.33 28.85 -1.89
C ALA A 91 -20.83 28.82 -3.34
N ALA A 92 -20.09 28.19 -4.25
CA ALA A 92 -20.47 28.03 -5.65
C ALA A 92 -21.74 27.17 -5.81
N ALA A 93 -21.86 26.08 -5.05
CA ALA A 93 -23.04 25.22 -5.04
C ALA A 93 -24.29 25.97 -4.53
N ARG A 94 -24.13 26.78 -3.47
CA ARG A 94 -25.21 27.64 -2.95
C ARG A 94 -25.67 28.68 -3.97
N LEU A 95 -24.76 29.23 -4.77
CA LEU A 95 -25.07 30.18 -5.82
C LEU A 95 -25.76 29.50 -7.02
N ALA A 96 -25.26 28.33 -7.44
CA ALA A 96 -25.85 27.55 -8.54
C ALA A 96 -27.26 27.00 -8.23
N GLY A 97 -27.54 26.69 -6.96
CA GLY A 97 -28.89 26.28 -6.53
C GLY A 97 -29.91 27.42 -6.57
N LYS A 98 -29.46 28.67 -6.36
CA LYS A 98 -30.33 29.86 -6.44
C LYS A 98 -30.69 30.23 -7.88
N THR A 99 -29.77 30.06 -8.85
CA THR A 99 -30.03 30.37 -10.26
C THR A 99 -30.88 29.33 -11.00
N LYS A 100 -31.06 28.12 -10.46
CA LYS A 100 -31.99 27.11 -11.01
C LYS A 100 -33.43 27.22 -10.50
N SER A 101 -33.67 28.07 -9.50
CA SER A 101 -34.99 28.29 -8.90
C SER A 101 -35.64 29.63 -9.32
N ALA A 102 -35.05 30.33 -10.29
CA ALA A 102 -35.57 31.53 -10.94
C ALA A 102 -35.74 31.25 -12.43
#